data_AF-X1SYJ6-F1
#
_entry.id   AF-X1SYJ6-F1
#
_cell.length_a   1.000
_cell.length_b   1.000
_cell.length_c   1.000
_cell.angle_alpha   90.00
_cell.angle_beta   90.00
_cell.angle_gamma   90.00
#
_symmetry.space_group_name_H-M   'P 1'
#
loop_
_entity.id
_entity.type
_entity.pdbx_description
1 polymer ?
#
loop_
_entity_poly.entity_id
_entity_poly.type
_entity_poly.pdbx_seq_one_letter_code
_entity_poly.pdbx_strand_id
1 'polypeptide(L)'
;YGQSLVDLHLLKSVEIDQPIARFQGKGDERVEKLRYDEKEKRTYINESQYFEGITEEVWQYQIGGYQICNKWLKDRKKKRLSLDDIKHYCKIVTSLQRTIEIQKSIDNIYPEVEKETIEIENR
;
A
#
# COMPACT_ATOMS: atom_id res chain seq x y z
N TYR A 1 16.25 9.17 1.08
CA TYR A 1 14.84 8.74 1.26
C TYR A 1 13.84 9.51 0.40
N GLY A 2 13.86 10.84 0.36
CA GLY A 2 12.84 11.64 -0.36
C GLY A 2 12.61 11.27 -1.84
N GLN A 3 13.69 11.20 -2.65
CA GLN A 3 13.58 10.81 -4.06
C GLN A 3 12.96 9.42 -4.24
N SER A 4 13.37 8.45 -3.41
CA SER A 4 12.80 7.09 -3.44
C SER A 4 11.30 7.10 -3.18
N LEU A 5 10.83 7.89 -2.21
CA LEU A 5 9.40 8.04 -1.94
C LEU A 5 8.66 8.65 -3.13
N VAL A 6 9.23 9.67 -3.79
CA VAL A 6 8.66 10.26 -5.00
C VAL A 6 8.52 9.21 -6.11
N ASP A 7 9.57 8.44 -6.36
CA ASP A 7 9.57 7.42 -7.42
C ASP A 7 8.61 6.27 -7.13
N LEU A 8 8.46 5.88 -5.86
CA LEU A 8 7.45 4.91 -5.45
C LEU A 8 6.04 5.42 -5.75
N HIS A 9 5.72 6.65 -5.34
CA HIS A 9 4.36 7.20 -5.49
C HIS A 9 4.00 7.58 -6.94
N LEU A 10 5.00 7.79 -7.80
CA LEU A 10 4.82 7.90 -9.25
C LEU A 10 4.73 6.53 -9.95
N LEU A 11 4.89 5.43 -9.20
CA LEU A 11 4.98 4.06 -9.71
C LEU A 11 6.10 3.87 -10.76
N LYS A 12 7.22 4.61 -10.58
CA LYS A 12 8.39 4.58 -11.47
C LYS A 12 9.57 3.79 -10.90
N SER A 13 9.54 3.45 -9.62
CA SER A 13 10.59 2.63 -9.01
C SER A 13 10.58 1.20 -9.56
N VAL A 14 11.77 0.68 -9.87
CA VAL A 14 12.00 -0.72 -10.26
C VAL A 14 11.58 -1.70 -9.16
N GLU A 15 11.55 -1.26 -7.90
CA GLU A 15 11.11 -2.07 -6.75
C GLU A 15 9.63 -2.46 -6.82
N ILE A 16 8.83 -1.75 -7.64
CA ILE A 16 7.40 -1.99 -7.82
C ILE A 16 7.12 -2.98 -8.96
N ASP A 17 8.10 -3.24 -9.82
CA ASP A 17 7.91 -4.15 -10.97
C ASP A 17 7.78 -5.62 -10.55
N GLN A 18 8.20 -5.96 -9.33
CA GLN A 18 7.90 -7.24 -8.68
C GLN A 18 6.85 -7.03 -7.58
N PRO A 19 5.55 -7.01 -7.94
CA PRO A 19 4.51 -6.71 -6.98
C PRO A 19 4.38 -7.79 -5.90
N ILE A 20 4.21 -7.35 -4.66
CA ILE A 20 3.95 -8.24 -3.51
C ILE A 20 2.54 -8.82 -3.53
N ALA A 21 1.60 -8.07 -4.12
CA ALA A 21 0.20 -8.44 -4.17
C ALA A 21 -0.12 -9.20 -5.46
N ARG A 22 -1.00 -10.18 -5.34
CA ARG A 22 -1.46 -11.00 -6.47
C ARG A 22 -2.97 -11.08 -6.46
N PHE A 23 -3.57 -11.11 -7.64
CA PHE A 23 -5.01 -11.30 -7.80
C PHE A 23 -5.30 -12.77 -8.07
N GLN A 24 -6.27 -13.32 -7.34
CA GLN A 24 -6.61 -14.74 -7.35
C GLN A 24 -8.13 -14.94 -7.38
N GLY A 25 -8.54 -16.16 -7.72
CA GLY A 25 -9.95 -16.58 -7.77
C GLY A 25 -10.51 -16.64 -9.19
N LYS A 26 -11.73 -17.18 -9.32
CA LYS A 26 -12.46 -17.29 -10.59
C LYS A 26 -13.73 -16.44 -10.53
N GLY A 27 -14.00 -15.65 -11.56
CA GLY A 27 -15.17 -14.79 -11.65
C GLY A 27 -15.09 -13.83 -12.83
N ASP A 28 -15.83 -12.71 -12.76
CA ASP A 28 -15.86 -11.66 -13.79
C ASP A 28 -15.08 -10.41 -13.40
N GLU A 29 -14.26 -10.48 -12.34
CA GLU A 29 -13.44 -9.37 -11.82
C GLU A 29 -14.26 -8.16 -11.36
N ARG A 30 -15.55 -8.36 -11.06
CA ARG A 30 -16.42 -7.29 -10.59
C ARG A 30 -16.22 -7.01 -9.12
N VAL A 31 -16.07 -5.73 -8.81
CA VAL A 31 -16.05 -5.26 -7.42
C VAL A 31 -17.48 -5.14 -6.90
N GLU A 32 -17.81 -5.93 -5.89
CA GLU A 32 -19.17 -5.99 -5.33
C GLU A 32 -19.18 -5.65 -3.84
N LYS A 33 -18.61 -6.55 -3.04
CA LYS A 33 -18.57 -6.45 -1.59
C LYS A 33 -17.14 -6.65 -1.12
N LEU A 34 -16.53 -5.55 -0.68
CA LEU A 34 -15.18 -5.58 -0.13
C LEU A 34 -15.18 -6.21 1.26
N ARG A 35 -14.25 -7.13 1.49
CA ARG A 35 -13.97 -7.71 2.81
C ARG A 35 -12.46 -7.92 2.94
N TYR A 36 -11.87 -7.34 3.97
CA TYR A 36 -10.49 -7.66 4.33
C TYR A 36 -10.47 -8.83 5.32
N ASP A 37 -9.51 -9.73 5.12
CA ASP A 37 -9.24 -10.89 5.95
C ASP A 37 -7.78 -10.79 6.42
N GLU A 38 -7.62 -10.40 7.67
CA GLU A 38 -6.30 -10.12 8.27
C GLU A 38 -5.45 -11.38 8.43
N LYS A 39 -6.09 -12.51 8.78
CA LYS A 39 -5.40 -13.80 9.00
C LYS A 39 -4.76 -14.30 7.71
N GLU A 40 -5.50 -14.20 6.62
CA GLU A 40 -5.04 -14.63 5.30
C GLU A 40 -4.29 -13.52 4.53
N LYS A 41 -4.28 -12.29 5.04
CA LYS A 41 -3.71 -11.10 4.36
C LYS A 41 -4.33 -10.89 2.98
N ARG A 42 -5.67 -10.98 2.93
CA ARG A 42 -6.47 -10.94 1.69
C ARG A 42 -7.51 -9.84 1.71
N THR A 43 -7.67 -9.14 0.59
CA THR A 43 -8.82 -8.26 0.34
C THR A 43 -9.68 -8.85 -0.77
N TYR A 44 -10.85 -9.33 -0.38
CA TYR A 44 -11.88 -9.82 -1.29
C TYR A 44 -12.56 -8.65 -2.00
N ILE A 45 -12.76 -8.78 -3.31
CA ILE A 45 -13.56 -7.84 -4.10
C ILE A 45 -15.01 -8.33 -4.29
N ASN A 46 -15.21 -9.63 -4.17
CA ASN A 46 -16.49 -10.35 -4.17
C ASN A 46 -16.30 -11.69 -3.42
N GLU A 47 -17.24 -12.63 -3.52
CA GLU A 47 -17.21 -13.89 -2.75
C GLU A 47 -16.04 -14.82 -3.10
N SER A 48 -15.56 -14.80 -4.35
CA SER A 48 -14.57 -15.78 -4.85
C SER A 48 -13.23 -15.16 -5.27
N GLN A 49 -13.18 -13.85 -5.54
CA GLN A 49 -12.01 -13.15 -6.06
C GLN A 49 -11.42 -12.17 -5.04
N TYR A 50 -10.10 -12.17 -4.93
CA TYR A 50 -9.38 -11.41 -3.92
C TYR A 50 -7.97 -11.03 -4.37
N PHE A 51 -7.43 -10.01 -3.71
CA PHE A 51 -6.00 -9.73 -3.70
C PHE A 51 -5.36 -10.35 -2.45
N GLU A 52 -4.26 -11.07 -2.60
CA GLU A 52 -3.46 -11.63 -1.50
C GLU A 52 -2.14 -10.88 -1.32
N GLY A 53 -1.48 -11.08 -0.17
CA GLY A 53 -0.21 -10.44 0.17
C GLY A 53 -0.36 -9.02 0.72
N ILE A 54 -1.57 -8.63 1.14
CA ILE A 54 -1.87 -7.32 1.71
C ILE A 54 -1.83 -7.47 3.24
N THR A 55 -0.74 -7.01 3.86
CA THR A 55 -0.62 -6.97 5.32
C THR A 55 -1.62 -6.00 5.93
N GLU A 56 -1.90 -6.14 7.24
CA GLU A 56 -2.80 -5.22 7.94
C GLU A 56 -2.27 -3.78 7.87
N GLU A 57 -0.97 -3.60 8.06
CA GLU A 57 -0.31 -2.29 8.00
C GLU A 57 -0.52 -1.61 6.64
N VAL A 58 -0.38 -2.35 5.54
CA VAL A 58 -0.65 -1.84 4.18
C VAL A 58 -2.13 -1.60 3.94
N TRP A 59 -3.00 -2.49 4.45
CA TRP A 59 -4.43 -2.33 4.34
C TRP A 59 -4.89 -1.05 5.05
N GLN A 60 -4.43 -0.84 6.28
CA GLN A 60 -4.80 0.30 7.13
C GLN A 60 -4.08 1.60 6.77
N TYR A 61 -3.09 1.58 5.88
CA TYR A 61 -2.33 2.77 5.49
C TYR A 61 -3.24 3.89 4.97
N GLN A 62 -3.07 5.09 5.54
CA GLN A 62 -3.88 6.26 5.22
C GLN A 62 -3.03 7.43 4.74
N ILE A 63 -3.57 8.17 3.76
CA ILE A 63 -3.06 9.50 3.38
C ILE A 63 -4.23 10.47 3.53
N GLY A 64 -4.08 11.42 4.45
CA GLY A 64 -5.22 12.21 4.95
C GLY A 64 -6.28 11.29 5.56
N GLY A 65 -7.56 11.55 5.27
CA GLY A 65 -8.69 10.73 5.76
C GLY A 65 -8.97 9.46 4.95
N TYR A 66 -8.11 9.08 4.00
CA TYR A 66 -8.37 7.96 3.09
C TYR A 66 -7.46 6.77 3.35
N GLN A 67 -8.08 5.64 3.69
CA GLN A 67 -7.44 4.32 3.64
C GLN A 67 -7.25 3.90 2.17
N ILE A 68 -6.02 3.93 1.68
CA ILE A 68 -5.73 3.96 0.23
C ILE A 68 -6.18 2.69 -0.49
N CYS A 69 -5.78 1.53 0.02
CA CYS A 69 -6.15 0.22 -0.54
C CYS A 69 -7.68 0.03 -0.63
N ASN A 70 -8.41 0.48 0.40
CA ASN A 70 -9.86 0.38 0.48
C ASN A 70 -10.55 1.38 -0.45
N LYS A 71 -10.12 2.65 -0.42
CA LYS A 71 -10.69 3.73 -1.23
C LYS A 71 -10.61 3.42 -2.72
N TRP A 72 -9.45 2.96 -3.20
CA TRP A 72 -9.21 2.67 -4.61
C TRP A 72 -10.19 1.61 -5.16
N LEU A 73 -10.45 0.55 -4.38
CA LEU A 73 -11.42 -0.50 -4.72
C LEU A 73 -12.86 0.00 -4.60
N LYS A 74 -13.19 0.77 -3.55
CA LYS A 74 -14.53 1.35 -3.35
C LYS A 74 -14.96 2.23 -4.53
N ASP A 75 -14.04 3.00 -5.09
CA ASP A 75 -14.31 3.87 -6.26
C ASP A 75 -14.64 3.09 -7.54
N ARG A 76 -14.38 1.78 -7.53
CA ARG A 76 -14.67 0.85 -8.62
C ARG A 76 -15.84 -0.08 -8.31
N LYS A 77 -16.59 0.17 -7.24
CA LYS A 77 -17.78 -0.63 -6.91
C LYS A 77 -18.74 -0.73 -8.11
N LYS A 78 -19.24 -1.94 -8.36
CA LYS A 78 -20.07 -2.37 -9.51
C LYS A 78 -19.34 -2.40 -10.87
N LYS A 79 -18.07 -2.02 -10.95
CA LYS A 79 -17.26 -2.08 -12.17
C LYS A 79 -16.44 -3.37 -12.20
N ARG A 80 -16.13 -3.82 -13.42
CA ARG A 80 -15.17 -4.89 -13.69
C ARG A 80 -13.76 -4.31 -13.71
N LEU A 81 -12.82 -4.95 -13.02
CA LEU A 81 -11.41 -4.60 -13.10
C LEU A 81 -10.82 -5.13 -14.40
N SER A 82 -10.17 -4.26 -15.17
CA SER A 82 -9.32 -4.69 -16.29
C SER A 82 -8.02 -5.33 -15.78
N LEU A 83 -7.29 -5.99 -16.67
CA LEU A 83 -5.94 -6.48 -16.35
C LEU A 83 -5.02 -5.32 -15.89
N ASP A 84 -5.16 -4.15 -16.50
CA ASP A 84 -4.38 -2.96 -16.14
C ASP A 84 -4.79 -2.41 -14.78
N ASP A 85 -6.08 -2.40 -14.44
CA ASP A 85 -6.56 -2.08 -13.09
C ASP A 85 -5.95 -3.02 -12.05
N ILE A 86 -5.96 -4.32 -12.31
CA ILE A 86 -5.41 -5.35 -11.41
C ILE A 86 -3.91 -5.11 -11.19
N LYS A 87 -3.14 -4.98 -12.29
CA LYS A 87 -1.70 -4.71 -12.21
C LYS A 87 -1.43 -3.40 -11.47
N HIS A 88 -2.17 -2.36 -11.77
CA HIS A 88 -2.02 -1.05 -11.15
C HIS A 88 -2.30 -1.10 -9.65
N TYR A 89 -3.34 -1.81 -9.22
CA TYR A 89 -3.62 -2.00 -7.80
C TYR A 89 -2.49 -2.77 -7.09
N CYS A 90 -1.98 -3.84 -7.70
CA CYS A 90 -0.83 -4.57 -7.15
C CYS A 90 0.41 -3.67 -6.99
N LYS A 91 0.64 -2.76 -7.95
CA LYS A 91 1.71 -1.76 -7.86
C LYS A 91 1.49 -0.77 -6.72
N ILE A 92 0.26 -0.29 -6.52
CA ILE A 92 -0.09 0.58 -5.38
C ILE A 92 0.21 -0.11 -4.05
N VAL A 93 -0.28 -1.35 -3.85
CA VAL A 93 -0.04 -2.09 -2.60
C VAL A 93 1.47 -2.22 -2.33
N THR A 94 2.25 -2.53 -3.37
CA THR A 94 3.71 -2.65 -3.27
C THR A 94 4.37 -1.31 -2.91
N SER A 95 3.96 -0.22 -3.55
CA SER A 95 4.43 1.13 -3.23
C SER A 95 4.19 1.49 -1.76
N LEU A 96 3.01 1.13 -1.22
CA LEU A 96 2.67 1.41 0.17
C LEU A 96 3.54 0.60 1.15
N GLN A 97 3.74 -0.69 0.87
CA GLN A 97 4.64 -1.53 1.68
C GLN A 97 6.06 -0.96 1.73
N ARG A 98 6.62 -0.57 0.57
CA ARG A 98 7.95 0.06 0.50
C ARG A 98 7.99 1.42 1.19
N THR A 99 6.92 2.18 1.11
CA THR A 99 6.79 3.46 1.82
C THR A 99 6.86 3.26 3.32
N ILE A 100 6.13 2.28 3.86
CA ILE A 100 6.17 1.91 5.29
C ILE A 100 7.60 1.53 5.71
N GLU A 101 8.30 0.72 4.92
CA GLU A 101 9.69 0.31 5.19
C GLU A 101 10.66 1.50 5.23
N ILE A 102 10.52 2.44 4.28
CA ILE A 102 11.29 3.68 4.25
C ILE A 102 10.98 4.56 5.46
N GLN A 103 9.69 4.73 5.81
CA GLN A 103 9.27 5.52 6.96
C GLN A 103 9.88 4.96 8.26
N LYS A 104 9.80 3.64 8.48
CA LYS A 104 10.46 2.98 9.62
C LYS A 104 11.98 3.19 9.63
N SER A 105 12.61 3.18 8.45
CA SER A 105 14.05 3.43 8.34
C SER A 105 14.41 4.87 8.73
N ILE A 106 13.58 5.85 8.36
CA ILE A 106 13.72 7.25 8.78
C ILE A 106 13.54 7.37 10.30
N ASP A 107 12.47 6.77 10.85
CA ASP A 107 12.17 6.85 12.28
C ASP A 107 13.31 6.29 13.14
N ASN A 108 14.01 5.25 12.66
CA ASN A 108 15.15 4.66 13.36
C ASN A 108 16.38 5.59 13.40
N ILE A 109 16.62 6.41 12.38
CA ILE A 109 17.79 7.30 12.32
C ILE A 109 17.52 8.68 12.91
N TYR A 110 16.25 9.09 12.98
CA TYR A 110 15.87 10.44 13.40
C TYR A 110 16.41 10.84 14.79
N PRO A 111 16.38 9.98 15.84
CA PRO A 111 16.88 10.37 17.17
C PRO A 111 18.37 10.67 17.22
N GLU A 112 19.19 10.09 16.34
CA GLU A 112 20.63 10.35 16.28
C GLU A 112 20.88 11.73 15.66
N VAL A 113 20.22 12.01 14.54
CA VAL A 113 20.33 13.29 13.82
C VAL A 113 19.79 14.46 14.66
N GLU A 114 18.70 14.25 15.40
CA GLU A 114 18.09 15.27 16.26
C GLU A 114 19.03 15.73 17.38
N LYS A 115 19.80 14.81 17.97
CA LYS A 115 20.79 15.13 19.01
C LYS A 115 21.93 16.00 18.49
N GLU A 116 22.35 15.80 17.24
CA GLU A 116 23.43 16.58 16.62
C GLU A 116 22.98 17.99 16.20
N THR A 117 21.67 18.21 16.06
CA THR A 117 21.11 19.47 15.53
C THR A 117 20.52 20.40 16.58
N ILE A 118 20.26 19.93 17.81
CA ILE A 118 19.79 20.77 18.93
C ILE A 118 20.96 21.07 19.86
N GLU A 119 21.43 22.32 19.89
CA GLU A 119 22.21 22.84 21.02
C GLU A 119 21.29 22.86 22.25
N ILE A 120 21.42 21.88 23.13
CA ILE A 120 20.79 21.94 24.44
C ILE A 120 21.57 22.99 25.24
N GLU A 121 21.14 24.26 25.17
CA GLU A 121 21.52 25.27 26.16
C GLU A 121 20.99 24.82 27.52
N ASN A 122 21.83 24.08 28.26
CA ASN A 122 21.58 23.78 29.66
C ASN A 122 21.57 25.10 30.44
N ARG A 123 20.37 25.56 30.84
CA ARG A 123 20.18 26.60 31.86
C ARG A 123 20.21 26.02 33.26
#